data_AF-A0A970G8X0-F1
#
_entry.id   AF-A0A970G8X0-F1
#
_cell.length_a   1.000
_cell.length_b   1.000
_cell.length_c   1.000
_cell.angle_alpha   90.00
_cell.angle_beta   90.00
_cell.angle_gamma   90.00
#
_symmetry.space_group_name_H-M   'P 1'
#
loop_
_entity.id
_entity.type
_entity.pdbx_description
1 polymer ?
#
loop_
_entity_poly.entity_id
_entity_poly.type
_entity_poly.pdbx_seq_one_letter_code
_entity_poly.pdbx_strand_id
1 'polypeptide(L)'
;MRDLIQDERTVAQKRKIASETCTLLLLALMIAILVQQYVLNVPFASYAAEFICFFGACCYLLIRNIASGINLYSQKDRGFKWVIIGSLVCGLTICLVTGIANYARYGDNTNPNIWLVTFAITFLSGTATAFLGLSIINYFNNKRQKDIEDELDEEEDIL
;
A
#
# COMPACT_ATOMS: atom_id res chain seq x y z
N MET A 1 2.77 46.96 -4.01
CA MET A 1 2.49 45.60 -3.51
C MET A 1 2.84 44.67 -4.65
N ARG A 2 3.92 43.88 -4.52
CA ARG A 2 4.41 43.03 -5.62
C ARG A 2 3.64 41.72 -5.48
N ASP A 3 2.65 41.50 -6.34
CA ASP A 3 1.92 40.24 -6.35
C ASP A 3 2.95 39.10 -6.43
N LEU A 4 2.98 38.32 -5.36
CA LEU A 4 3.72 37.07 -5.26
C LEU A 4 2.99 36.06 -6.14
N ILE A 5 3.00 36.27 -7.46
CA ILE A 5 2.57 35.26 -8.42
C ILE A 5 3.60 34.14 -8.30
N GLN A 6 3.32 33.18 -7.43
CA GLN A 6 4.10 31.96 -7.34
C GLN A 6 3.95 31.24 -8.67
N ASP A 7 5.05 31.14 -9.41
CA ASP A 7 5.07 30.40 -10.66
C ASP A 7 4.64 28.95 -10.39
N GLU A 8 3.50 28.57 -10.99
CA GLU A 8 2.91 27.23 -10.85
C GLU A 8 3.91 26.13 -11.22
N ARG A 9 4.84 26.41 -12.14
CA ARG A 9 5.92 25.48 -12.50
C ARG A 9 6.85 25.21 -11.32
N THR A 10 7.21 26.26 -10.57
CA THR A 10 8.08 26.11 -9.39
C THR A 10 7.37 25.38 -8.26
N VAL A 11 6.06 25.61 -8.08
CA VAL A 11 5.24 24.90 -7.09
C VAL A 11 5.08 23.42 -7.46
N ALA A 12 4.82 23.13 -8.74
CA ALA A 12 4.71 21.76 -9.26
C ALA A 12 6.01 20.98 -9.08
N GLN A 13 7.16 21.59 -9.40
CA GLN A 13 8.47 20.96 -9.19
C GLN A 13 8.74 20.67 -7.71
N LYS A 14 8.45 21.62 -6.81
CA LYS A 14 8.60 21.40 -5.36
C LYS A 14 7.72 20.26 -4.86
N ARG A 15 6.47 20.17 -5.31
CA ARG A 15 5.56 19.06 -4.96
C ARG A 15 6.09 17.72 -5.46
N LYS A 16 6.63 17.67 -6.68
CA LYS A 16 7.23 16.46 -7.25
C LYS A 16 8.43 15.99 -6.41
N ILE A 17 9.37 16.89 -6.10
CA ILE A 17 10.55 16.58 -5.27
C ILE A 17 10.12 16.07 -3.88
N ALA A 18 9.14 16.72 -3.25
CA ALA A 18 8.61 16.30 -1.97
C ALA A 18 7.97 14.89 -2.03
N SER A 19 7.22 14.59 -3.09
CA SER A 19 6.63 13.27 -3.31
C SER A 19 7.69 12.19 -3.52
N GLU A 20 8.71 12.47 -4.32
CA GLU A 20 9.84 11.56 -4.56
C GLU A 20 10.61 11.30 -3.26
N THR A 21 10.88 12.35 -2.49
CA THR A 21 11.55 12.24 -1.18
C THR A 21 10.72 11.43 -0.19
N CYS A 22 9.40 11.63 -0.15
CA CYS A 22 8.50 10.83 0.67
C CYS A 22 8.54 9.34 0.28
N THR A 23 8.53 9.05 -1.03
CA THR A 23 8.62 7.69 -1.54
C THR A 23 9.96 7.03 -1.17
N LEU A 24 11.06 7.76 -1.32
CA LEU A 24 12.39 7.29 -0.93
C LEU A 24 12.50 7.04 0.58
N LEU A 25 11.91 7.90 1.41
CA LEU A 25 11.88 7.74 2.86
C LEU A 25 11.10 6.48 3.26
N LEU A 26 9.93 6.26 2.67
CA LEU A 26 9.15 5.04 2.89
C LEU A 26 9.91 3.79 2.44
N LEU A 27 10.59 3.85 1.29
CA LEU A 27 11.43 2.75 0.82
C LEU A 27 12.58 2.46 1.81
N ALA A 28 13.25 3.49 2.32
CA ALA A 28 14.30 3.35 3.31
C ALA A 28 13.79 2.73 4.63
N LEU A 29 12.62 3.17 5.12
CA LEU A 29 11.95 2.59 6.29
C LEU A 29 11.63 1.10 6.07
N MET A 30 11.10 0.75 4.90
CA MET A 30 10.80 -0.63 4.55
C MET A 30 12.07 -1.51 4.56
N ILE A 31 13.16 -1.02 3.97
CA ILE A 31 14.45 -1.74 3.98
C ILE A 31 14.97 -1.88 5.41
N ALA A 32 14.89 -0.83 6.24
CA ALA A 32 15.33 -0.87 7.63
C ALA A 32 14.59 -1.95 8.43
N ILE A 33 13.27 -2.02 8.31
CA ILE A 33 12.44 -3.05 8.96
C ILE A 33 12.86 -4.46 8.50
N LEU A 34 13.09 -4.66 7.19
CA LEU A 34 13.51 -5.96 6.66
C LEU A 34 14.90 -6.37 7.18
N VAL A 35 15.86 -5.44 7.22
CA VAL A 35 17.20 -5.70 7.75
C VAL A 35 17.15 -6.01 9.24
N GLN A 36 16.41 -5.23 10.03
CA GLN A 36 16.23 -5.48 11.47
C GLN A 36 15.61 -6.85 11.73
N GLN A 37 14.56 -7.20 10.98
CA GLN A 37 13.85 -8.47 11.16
C GLN A 37 14.67 -9.69 10.71
N TYR A 38 15.29 -9.65 9.53
CA TYR A 38 15.89 -10.84 8.90
C TYR A 38 17.40 -10.94 9.03
N VAL A 39 18.12 -9.80 8.99
CA VAL A 39 19.58 -9.78 9.09
C VAL A 39 20.00 -9.71 10.55
N LEU A 40 19.40 -8.79 11.32
CA LEU A 40 19.78 -8.58 12.72
C LEU A 40 19.01 -9.47 13.70
N ASN A 41 17.92 -10.11 13.28
CA ASN A 41 17.03 -10.93 14.13
C ASN A 41 16.66 -10.25 15.46
N VAL A 42 16.41 -8.92 15.42
CA VAL A 42 16.03 -8.18 16.63
C VAL A 42 14.53 -8.33 16.92
N PRO A 43 14.11 -8.27 18.20
CA PRO A 43 12.70 -8.40 18.55
C PRO A 43 11.89 -7.19 18.04
N PHE A 44 10.60 -7.43 17.74
CA PHE A 44 9.66 -6.42 17.20
C PHE A 44 9.67 -5.09 17.94
N ALA A 45 9.80 -5.11 19.27
CA ALA A 45 9.86 -3.91 20.09
C ALA A 45 10.96 -2.92 19.65
N SER A 46 12.05 -3.41 19.05
CA SER A 46 13.19 -2.59 18.63
C SER A 46 12.92 -1.80 17.35
N TYR A 47 12.03 -2.30 16.48
CA TYR A 47 11.69 -1.66 15.20
C TYR A 47 10.20 -1.28 15.10
N ALA A 48 9.48 -1.33 16.21
CA ALA A 48 8.05 -1.05 16.26
C ALA A 48 7.75 0.39 15.84
N ALA A 49 8.64 1.34 16.16
CA ALA A 49 8.47 2.74 15.77
C ALA A 49 8.58 2.91 14.25
N GLU A 50 9.58 2.30 13.62
CA GLU A 50 9.77 2.29 12.16
C GLU A 50 8.58 1.63 11.46
N PHE A 51 8.09 0.52 12.00
CA PHE A 51 6.90 -0.17 11.51
C PHE A 51 5.66 0.73 11.58
N ILE A 52 5.39 1.35 12.73
CA ILE A 52 4.24 2.25 12.91
C ILE A 52 4.36 3.48 12.00
N CYS A 53 5.54 4.07 11.89
CA CYS A 53 5.78 5.21 11.01
C CYS A 53 5.54 4.86 9.54
N PHE A 54 6.05 3.71 9.08
CA PHE A 54 5.87 3.25 7.71
C PHE A 54 4.39 2.97 7.41
N PHE A 55 3.74 2.11 8.21
CA PHE A 55 2.34 1.76 7.98
C PHE A 55 1.40 2.95 8.21
N GLY A 56 1.65 3.76 9.22
CA GLY A 56 0.88 4.98 9.51
C GLY A 56 0.96 5.99 8.36
N ALA A 57 2.15 6.23 7.81
CA ALA A 57 2.33 7.11 6.67
C ALA A 57 1.64 6.55 5.40
N CYS A 58 1.77 5.24 5.13
CA CYS A 58 1.07 4.59 4.03
C CYS A 58 -0.46 4.72 4.16
N CYS A 59 -1.01 4.44 5.34
CA CYS A 59 -2.44 4.61 5.63
C CYS A 59 -2.89 6.06 5.44
N TYR A 60 -2.13 7.02 5.97
CA TYR A 60 -2.44 8.44 5.83
C TYR A 60 -2.46 8.86 4.35
N LEU A 61 -1.46 8.46 3.56
CA LEU A 61 -1.41 8.75 2.13
C LEU A 61 -2.60 8.14 1.39
N LEU A 62 -2.95 6.88 1.67
CA LEU A 62 -4.11 6.23 1.05
C LEU A 62 -5.41 6.97 1.37
N ILE A 63 -5.67 7.25 2.66
CA ILE A 63 -6.88 7.97 3.09
C ILE A 63 -6.92 9.36 2.46
N ARG A 64 -5.80 10.08 2.43
CA ARG A 64 -5.74 11.44 1.89
C ARG A 64 -5.96 11.47 0.38
N ASN A 65 -5.45 10.49 -0.36
CA ASN A 65 -5.70 10.37 -1.80
C ASN A 65 -7.19 10.12 -2.09
N ILE A 66 -7.81 9.17 -1.39
CA ILE A 66 -9.25 8.88 -1.53
C ILE A 66 -10.09 10.11 -1.15
N ALA A 67 -9.77 10.75 -0.03
CA ALA A 67 -10.49 11.94 0.44
C ALA A 67 -10.35 13.15 -0.49
N SER A 68 -9.25 13.23 -1.24
CA SER A 68 -9.03 14.31 -2.22
C SER A 68 -9.62 13.99 -3.60
N GLY A 69 -10.36 12.87 -3.74
CA GLY A 69 -10.93 12.47 -5.02
C GLY A 69 -9.90 12.02 -6.05
N ILE A 70 -8.65 11.82 -5.66
CA ILE A 70 -7.60 11.39 -6.58
C ILE A 70 -7.85 9.92 -6.90
N ASN A 71 -8.13 9.63 -8.17
CA ASN A 71 -8.41 8.28 -8.60
C ASN A 71 -7.17 7.40 -8.44
N LEU A 72 -7.22 6.45 -7.50
CA LEU A 72 -6.14 5.49 -7.25
C LEU A 72 -5.92 4.56 -8.46
N TYR A 73 -6.95 4.32 -9.26
CA TYR A 73 -6.89 3.47 -10.43
C TYR A 73 -7.11 4.32 -11.67
N SER A 74 -6.06 4.53 -12.48
CA SER A 74 -6.08 5.37 -13.69
C SER A 74 -7.27 5.14 -14.66
N GLN A 75 -8.03 4.04 -14.53
CA GLN A 75 -9.21 3.75 -15.34
C GLN A 75 -10.38 3.17 -14.52
N LYS A 76 -11.57 3.78 -14.68
CA LYS A 76 -12.86 3.48 -13.97
C LYS A 76 -13.23 1.99 -13.95
N ASP A 77 -13.00 1.26 -15.04
CA ASP A 77 -13.38 -0.15 -15.19
C ASP A 77 -12.31 -1.19 -14.82
N ARG A 78 -11.07 -0.75 -14.49
CA ARG A 78 -9.99 -1.70 -14.15
C ARG A 78 -9.74 -1.83 -12.64
N GLY A 79 -10.42 -1.05 -11.79
CA GLY A 79 -10.20 -1.05 -10.33
C GLY A 79 -10.29 -2.45 -9.73
N PHE A 80 -11.34 -3.21 -10.04
CA PHE A 80 -11.51 -4.57 -9.51
C PHE A 80 -10.45 -5.57 -10.02
N LYS A 81 -10.03 -5.46 -11.28
CA LYS A 81 -8.93 -6.30 -11.82
C LYS A 81 -7.62 -6.01 -11.09
N TRP A 82 -7.35 -4.74 -10.79
CA TRP A 82 -6.19 -4.34 -9.99
C TRP A 82 -6.26 -4.82 -8.54
N VAL A 83 -7.45 -4.85 -7.94
CA VAL A 83 -7.65 -5.46 -6.61
C VAL A 83 -7.27 -6.95 -6.63
N ILE A 84 -7.72 -7.71 -7.64
CA ILE A 84 -7.39 -9.14 -7.76
C ILE A 84 -5.89 -9.33 -7.94
N ILE A 85 -5.28 -8.65 -8.93
CA ILE A 85 -3.84 -8.77 -9.21
C ILE A 85 -3.03 -8.33 -7.98
N GLY A 86 -3.39 -7.21 -7.37
CA GLY A 86 -2.73 -6.70 -6.16
C GLY A 86 -2.84 -7.68 -5.00
N SER A 87 -4.00 -8.29 -4.78
CA SER A 87 -4.20 -9.26 -3.70
C SER A 87 -3.38 -10.54 -3.89
N LEU A 88 -3.26 -11.03 -5.13
CA LEU A 88 -2.41 -12.17 -5.49
C LEU A 88 -0.93 -11.86 -5.28
N VAL A 89 -0.48 -10.68 -5.72
CA VAL A 89 0.92 -10.24 -5.53
C VAL A 89 1.22 -10.10 -4.04
N CYS A 90 0.35 -9.45 -3.26
CA CYS A 90 0.51 -9.34 -1.81
C CYS A 90 0.54 -10.71 -1.13
N GLY A 91 -0.39 -11.60 -1.46
CA GLY A 91 -0.44 -12.96 -0.92
C GLY A 91 0.82 -13.76 -1.24
N LEU A 92 1.33 -13.67 -2.48
CA LEU A 92 2.58 -14.31 -2.89
C LEU A 92 3.78 -13.75 -2.13
N THR A 93 3.83 -12.43 -1.96
CA THR A 93 4.92 -11.75 -1.23
C THR A 93 4.94 -12.17 0.24
N ILE A 94 3.78 -12.18 0.90
CA ILE A 94 3.64 -12.64 2.29
C ILE A 94 4.05 -14.11 2.41
N CYS A 95 3.60 -14.95 1.48
CA CYS A 95 3.91 -16.36 1.45
C CYS A 95 5.43 -16.61 1.31
N LEU A 96 6.10 -15.93 0.37
CA LEU A 96 7.55 -16.06 0.18
C LEU A 96 8.32 -15.59 1.41
N VAL A 97 7.99 -14.41 1.94
CA VAL A 97 8.68 -13.80 3.08
C VAL A 97 8.52 -14.66 4.34
N THR A 98 7.29 -15.08 4.65
CA THR A 98 7.00 -15.94 5.82
C THR A 98 7.56 -17.34 5.62
N GLY A 99 7.53 -17.82 4.39
CA GLY A 99 8.05 -19.12 4.00
C GLY A 99 9.55 -19.27 4.20
N ILE A 100 10.32 -18.28 3.74
CA ILE A 100 11.77 -18.21 3.96
C ILE A 100 12.07 -18.11 5.46
N ALA A 101 11.32 -17.27 6.20
CA ALA A 101 11.48 -17.12 7.65
C ALA A 101 11.24 -18.43 8.40
N ASN A 102 10.16 -19.15 8.06
CA ASN A 102 9.80 -20.41 8.67
C ASN A 102 10.80 -21.51 8.32
N TYR A 103 11.29 -21.55 7.09
CA TYR A 103 12.35 -22.49 6.70
C TYR A 103 13.65 -22.24 7.48
N ALA A 104 14.08 -20.98 7.60
CA ALA A 104 15.28 -20.62 8.36
C ALA A 104 15.18 -20.99 9.86
N ARG A 105 13.96 -20.96 10.44
CA ARG A 105 13.73 -21.26 11.87
C ARG A 105 13.45 -22.73 12.16
N TYR A 106 12.75 -23.42 11.27
CA TYR A 106 12.18 -24.74 11.53
C TYR A 106 12.51 -25.79 10.44
N GLY A 107 13.27 -25.42 9.41
CA GLY A 107 13.51 -26.24 8.21
C GLY A 107 14.10 -27.62 8.51
N ASP A 108 15.03 -27.71 9.46
CA ASP A 108 15.69 -28.98 9.79
C ASP A 108 14.81 -29.95 10.59
N ASN A 109 13.76 -29.43 11.26
CA ASN A 109 12.95 -30.19 12.21
C ASN A 109 11.51 -30.48 11.73
N THR A 110 11.14 -30.02 10.53
CA THR A 110 9.75 -30.05 10.06
C THR A 110 9.58 -31.04 8.90
N ASN A 111 8.55 -31.88 8.97
CA ASN A 111 8.19 -32.76 7.88
C ASN A 111 7.84 -31.94 6.61
N PRO A 112 8.39 -32.27 5.42
CA PRO A 112 8.14 -31.54 4.18
C PRO A 112 6.65 -31.30 3.87
N ASN A 113 5.79 -32.25 4.22
CA ASN A 113 4.34 -32.12 4.01
C ASN A 113 3.72 -31.03 4.89
N ILE A 114 4.16 -30.90 6.15
CA ILE A 114 3.67 -29.87 7.08
C ILE A 114 4.11 -28.48 6.61
N TRP A 115 5.33 -28.38 6.09
CA TRP A 115 5.86 -27.14 5.51
C TRP A 115 5.05 -26.69 4.30
N LEU A 116 4.75 -27.59 3.35
CA LEU A 116 3.92 -27.28 2.17
C LEU A 116 2.49 -26.85 2.55
N VAL A 117 1.88 -27.53 3.52
CA VAL A 117 0.54 -27.16 4.02
C VAL A 117 0.56 -25.77 4.67
N THR A 118 1.59 -25.48 5.46
CA THR A 118 1.75 -24.15 6.10
C THR A 118 1.90 -23.05 5.04
N PHE A 119 2.67 -23.30 3.98
CA PHE A 119 2.81 -22.40 2.84
C PHE A 119 1.46 -22.15 2.15
N ALA A 120 0.71 -23.21 1.85
CA ALA A 120 -0.59 -23.09 1.19
C ALA A 120 -1.59 -22.30 2.04
N ILE A 121 -1.69 -22.58 3.33
CA ILE A 121 -2.56 -21.87 4.27
C ILE A 121 -2.16 -20.40 4.38
N THR A 122 -0.86 -20.11 4.48
CA THR A 122 -0.35 -18.73 4.57
C THR A 122 -0.64 -17.95 3.29
N PHE A 123 -0.49 -18.57 2.12
CA PHE A 123 -0.83 -17.95 0.84
C PHE A 123 -2.33 -17.67 0.72
N LEU A 124 -3.18 -18.65 1.03
CA LEU A 124 -4.64 -18.52 0.97
C LEU A 124 -5.15 -17.44 1.93
N SER A 125 -4.72 -17.47 3.18
CA SER A 125 -5.10 -16.48 4.20
C SER A 125 -4.56 -15.08 3.89
N GLY A 126 -3.31 -14.99 3.43
CA GLY A 126 -2.70 -13.73 3.02
C GLY A 126 -3.40 -13.10 1.82
N THR A 127 -3.70 -13.91 0.79
CA THR A 127 -4.44 -13.45 -0.40
C THR A 127 -5.86 -13.02 -0.04
N ALA A 128 -6.58 -13.79 0.77
CA ALA A 128 -7.93 -13.45 1.21
C ALA A 128 -7.96 -12.13 2.01
N THR A 129 -7.01 -11.94 2.93
CA THR A 129 -6.91 -10.72 3.73
C THR A 129 -6.57 -9.51 2.86
N ALA A 130 -5.60 -9.65 1.94
CA ALA A 130 -5.24 -8.59 0.99
C ALA A 130 -6.41 -8.24 0.06
N PHE A 131 -7.15 -9.24 -0.41
CA PHE A 131 -8.33 -9.05 -1.24
C PHE A 131 -9.42 -8.25 -0.51
N LEU A 132 -9.72 -8.59 0.75
CA LEU A 132 -10.67 -7.84 1.57
C LEU A 132 -10.23 -6.39 1.76
N GLY A 133 -8.97 -6.16 2.15
CA GLY A 133 -8.44 -4.81 2.36
C GLY A 133 -8.47 -3.94 1.09
N LEU A 134 -7.97 -4.48 -0.03
CA LEU A 134 -7.97 -3.78 -1.31
C LEU A 134 -9.40 -3.57 -1.86
N SER A 135 -10.32 -4.51 -1.63
CA SER A 135 -11.72 -4.34 -2.02
C SER A 135 -12.40 -3.21 -1.27
N ILE A 136 -12.14 -3.08 0.04
CA ILE A 136 -12.65 -1.98 0.87
C ILE A 136 -12.12 -0.64 0.34
N ILE A 137 -10.82 -0.56 0.05
CA ILE A 137 -10.19 0.63 -0.54
C ILE A 137 -10.84 0.99 -1.88
N ASN A 138 -11.01 0.00 -2.77
CA ASN A 138 -11.63 0.21 -4.07
C ASN A 138 -13.09 0.64 -3.97
N TYR A 139 -13.84 0.12 -2.99
CA TYR A 139 -15.21 0.55 -2.71
C TYR A 139 -15.26 2.04 -2.32
N PHE A 140 -14.43 2.47 -1.36
CA PHE A 140 -14.38 3.88 -0.96
C PHE A 140 -13.90 4.80 -2.08
N ASN A 141 -12.91 4.36 -2.87
CA ASN A 141 -12.46 5.09 -4.06
C ASN A 141 -13.61 5.28 -5.06
N ASN A 142 -14.30 4.20 -5.43
CA ASN A 142 -15.39 4.27 -6.41
C ASN A 142 -16.58 5.09 -5.90
N LYS A 143 -16.88 5.05 -4.60
CA LYS A 143 -17.91 5.90 -4.01
C LYS A 143 -17.57 7.38 -4.18
N ARG A 144 -16.35 7.77 -3.77
CA ARG A 144 -15.89 9.17 -3.90
C ARG A 144 -15.81 9.63 -5.36
N GLN A 145 -15.41 8.77 -6.27
CA GLN A 145 -15.38 9.09 -7.71
C GLN A 145 -16.79 9.35 -8.27
N LYS A 146 -17.80 8.59 -7.81
CA LYS A 146 -19.20 8.83 -8.20
C LYS A 146 -19.72 10.14 -7.64
N ASP A 147 -19.47 10.40 -6.35
CA ASP A 147 -19.91 11.65 -5.71
C ASP A 147 -19.36 12.89 -6.49
N ILE A 148 -18.13 12.82 -7.00
CA ILE A 148 -17.51 13.90 -7.81
C ILE A 148 -18.12 13.98 -9.22
N GLU A 149 -18.42 12.84 -9.84
CA GLU A 149 -19.04 12.79 -11.16
C GLU A 149 -20.47 13.37 -11.11
N ASP A 150 -21.23 13.02 -10.08
CA ASP A 150 -22.59 13.55 -9.87
C ASP A 150 -22.56 15.07 -9.60
N GLU A 151 -21.59 15.58 -8.82
CA GLU A 151 -21.41 17.03 -8.61
C GLU A 151 -21.07 17.79 -9.90
N LEU A 152 -20.26 17.19 -10.79
CA LEU A 152 -19.88 17.79 -12.07
C LEU A 152 -21.06 17.83 -13.06
N ASP A 153 -21.82 16.74 -13.15
CA ASP A 153 -23.00 16.65 -14.02
C ASP A 153 -24.08 17.67 -13.58
N GLU A 154 -24.29 17.84 -12.26
CA GLU A 154 -25.20 18.88 -11.74
C GLU A 154 -24.73 20.29 -12.09
N GLU A 155 -23.42 20.60 -12.01
CA GLU A 155 -22.90 21.91 -12.42
C GLU A 155 -23.05 22.16 -13.93
N GLU A 156 -22.90 21.13 -14.77
CA GLU A 156 -23.05 21.24 -16.23
C GLU A 156 -24.52 21.43 -16.65
N ASP A 157 -25.47 20.83 -15.93
CA ASP A 157 -26.92 20.99 -16.17
C ASP A 157 -27.47 22.36 -15.71
N ILE A 158 -26.76 23.08 -14.83
CA ILE A 158 -27.17 24.40 -14.31
C ILE A 158 -26.65 25.55 -15.19
N LEU A 159 -25.68 25.31 -16.08
CA LEU A 159 -25.02 26.32 -16.93
C LEU A 159 -25.71 26.51 -18.29
#